data_AF-A0A7V9H942-F1
#
_entry.id   AF-A0A7V9H942-F1
#
_cell.length_a   1.000
_cell.length_b   1.000
_cell.length_c   1.000
_cell.angle_alpha   90.00
_cell.angle_beta   90.00
_cell.angle_gamma   90.00
#
_symmetry.space_group_name_H-M   'P 1'
#
loop_
_entity.id
_entity.type
_entity.pdbx_description
1 polymer ?
#
loop_
_entity_poly.entity_id
_entity_poly.type
_entity_poly.pdbx_seq_one_letter_code
_entity_poly.pdbx_strand_id
1 'polypeptide(L)'
;MDQEDVMMENGRSRKRRQLSPEEKWEVFLEVTSQEISQADAARKWGVDVSVIIRLRALAKDAALAAFASAKPGRPASAEAVELELLRAENDRLSEALKELAVELTLHRGRQRSGFSARSPRA
;
A
#
# COMPACT_ATOMS: atom_id res chain seq x y z
N MET A 1 33.94 6.64 59.42
CA MET A 1 33.14 7.86 59.47
C MET A 1 33.32 8.58 58.14
N ASP A 2 32.44 8.61 57.14
CA ASP A 2 31.25 7.89 56.66
C ASP A 2 31.13 8.38 55.19
N GLN A 3 31.01 7.52 54.17
CA GLN A 3 29.74 7.24 53.46
C GLN A 3 29.00 8.55 53.09
N GLU A 4 28.76 8.91 51.83
CA GLU A 4 28.05 8.17 50.78
C GLU A 4 28.43 8.78 49.40
N ASP A 5 28.99 8.00 48.48
CA ASP A 5 28.23 7.44 47.36
C ASP A 5 27.22 8.40 46.73
N VAL A 6 27.73 9.41 46.02
CA VAL A 6 26.97 10.13 44.98
C VAL A 6 26.81 9.19 43.78
N MET A 7 26.05 8.11 43.99
CA MET A 7 25.51 7.31 42.92
C MET A 7 24.54 8.22 42.16
N MET A 8 25.00 8.73 41.02
CA MET A 8 24.14 9.24 39.97
C MET A 8 23.17 8.12 39.63
N GLU A 9 21.98 8.15 40.21
CA GLU A 9 20.86 7.28 39.85
C GLU A 9 20.50 7.65 38.42
N ASN A 10 21.18 7.02 37.46
CA ASN A 10 20.82 7.06 36.04
C ASN A 10 19.37 6.63 35.97
N GLY A 11 18.51 7.64 35.83
CA GLY A 11 17.08 7.56 36.06
C GLY A 11 16.52 6.30 35.44
N ARG A 12 15.98 5.43 36.30
CA ARG A 12 15.23 4.22 35.92
C ARG A 12 14.43 4.54 34.67
N SER A 13 14.78 3.90 33.55
CA SER A 13 14.06 4.03 32.28
C SER A 13 12.59 3.76 32.55
N ARG A 14 11.80 4.83 32.74
CA ARG A 14 10.37 4.72 32.97
C ARG A 14 9.82 4.03 31.75
N LYS A 15 9.21 2.85 31.94
CA LYS A 15 8.53 2.11 30.87
C LYS A 15 7.72 3.12 30.07
N ARG A 16 8.10 3.31 28.80
CA ARG A 16 7.43 4.25 27.91
C ARG A 16 5.97 3.82 27.83
N ARG A 17 5.07 4.65 28.35
CA ARG A 17 3.63 4.38 28.31
C ARG A 17 3.23 4.20 26.85
N GLN A 18 2.55 3.09 26.57
CA GLN A 18 1.96 2.85 25.27
C GLN A 18 0.52 3.35 25.31
N LEU A 19 0.19 4.27 24.41
CA LEU A 19 -1.18 4.76 24.26
C LEU A 19 -2.00 3.76 23.43
N SER A 20 -3.24 3.51 23.84
CA SER A 20 -4.22 2.78 23.03
C SER A 20 -4.52 3.55 21.73
N PRO A 21 -5.13 2.90 20.72
CA PRO A 21 -5.62 3.59 19.53
C PRO A 21 -6.56 4.77 19.84
N GLU A 22 -7.47 4.59 20.79
CA GLU A 22 -8.43 5.60 21.23
C GLU A 22 -7.74 6.75 21.97
N GLU A 23 -6.79 6.44 22.87
CA GLU A 23 -6.00 7.48 23.55
C GLU A 23 -5.16 8.31 22.57
N LYS A 24 -4.60 7.67 21.53
CA LYS A 24 -3.91 8.38 20.44
C LYS A 24 -4.86 9.31 19.69
N TRP A 25 -6.08 8.86 19.42
CA TRP A 25 -7.08 9.70 18.76
C TRP A 25 -7.44 10.92 19.60
N GLU A 26 -7.68 10.74 20.90
CA GLU A 26 -7.98 11.83 21.82
C GLU A 26 -6.84 12.85 21.90
N VAL A 27 -5.60 12.38 22.09
CA VAL A 27 -4.39 13.22 22.07
C VAL A 27 -4.30 14.03 20.78
N PHE A 28 -4.58 13.40 19.64
CA PHE A 28 -4.53 14.06 18.34
C PHE A 28 -5.58 15.19 18.26
N LEU A 29 -6.80 14.96 18.75
CA LEU A 29 -7.86 15.97 18.79
C LEU A 29 -7.48 17.16 19.68
N GLU A 30 -7.10 16.91 20.94
CA GLU A 30 -6.75 17.95 21.93
C GLU A 30 -5.61 18.87 21.44
N VAL A 31 -4.61 18.30 20.75
CA VAL A 31 -3.47 19.06 20.23
C VAL A 31 -3.82 19.78 18.92
N THR A 32 -4.71 19.21 18.10
CA THR A 32 -5.09 19.80 16.81
C THR A 32 -6.10 20.93 16.99
N SER A 33 -6.99 20.83 17.97
CA SER A 33 -7.91 21.91 18.38
C SER A 33 -7.21 23.08 19.07
N GLN A 34 -5.91 22.95 19.37
CA GLN A 34 -5.10 23.93 20.12
C GLN A 34 -5.59 24.15 21.57
N GLU A 35 -6.38 23.22 22.12
CA GLU A 35 -6.79 23.26 23.52
C GLU A 35 -5.61 23.13 24.47
N ILE A 36 -4.62 22.31 24.10
CA ILE A 36 -3.39 22.13 24.85
C ILE A 36 -2.17 22.13 23.92
N SER A 37 -1.02 22.58 24.45
CA SER A 37 0.24 22.48 23.71
C SER A 37 0.70 21.02 23.62
N GLN A 38 1.62 20.71 22.69
CA GLN A 38 2.20 19.37 22.58
C GLN A 38 2.94 18.94 23.85
N ALA A 39 3.56 19.90 24.56
CA ALA A 39 4.23 19.66 25.82
C ALA A 39 3.23 19.35 26.95
N ASP A 40 2.08 20.02 26.95
CA ASP A 40 1.01 19.77 27.92
C ASP A 40 0.33 18.43 27.67
N ALA A 41 0.06 18.09 26.41
CA ALA A 41 -0.43 16.77 26.02
C ALA A 41 0.52 15.66 26.44
N ALA A 42 1.83 15.83 26.18
CA ALA A 42 2.85 14.88 26.60
C ALA A 42 2.83 14.65 28.12
N ARG A 43 2.71 15.73 28.92
CA ARG A 43 2.60 15.66 30.38
C ARG A 43 1.31 14.97 30.84
N LYS A 44 0.15 15.40 30.33
CA LYS A 44 -1.17 14.84 30.66
C LYS A 44 -1.24 13.34 30.37
N TRP A 45 -0.69 12.93 29.24
CA TRP A 45 -0.76 11.55 28.77
C TRP A 45 0.47 10.72 29.16
N GLY A 46 1.45 11.29 29.88
CA GLY A 46 2.62 10.55 30.37
C GLY A 46 3.50 9.98 29.26
N VAL A 47 3.61 10.69 28.13
CA VAL A 47 4.43 10.32 26.97
C VAL A 47 5.46 11.40 26.68
N ASP A 48 6.45 11.07 25.84
CA ASP A 48 7.42 12.05 25.36
C ASP A 48 6.82 12.93 24.25
N VAL A 49 7.24 14.19 24.15
CA VAL A 49 6.74 15.13 23.13
C VAL A 49 7.01 14.59 21.71
N SER A 50 8.10 13.84 21.48
CA SER A 50 8.37 13.20 20.19
C SER A 50 7.31 12.18 19.78
N VAL A 51 6.62 11.55 20.74
CA VAL A 51 5.49 10.64 20.46
C VAL A 51 4.33 11.43 19.88
N ILE A 52 4.02 12.60 20.45
CA ILE A 52 2.97 13.50 19.98
C ILE A 52 3.29 14.01 18.57
N ILE A 53 4.53 14.44 18.33
CA ILE A 53 5.00 14.89 17.01
C ILE A 53 4.84 13.77 15.98
N ARG A 54 5.32 12.56 16.29
CA ARG A 54 5.23 11.40 15.40
C ARG A 54 3.78 11.01 15.11
N LEU A 55 2.93 11.04 16.13
CA LEU A 55 1.51 10.73 16.00
C LEU A 55 0.82 11.67 15.01
N ARG A 56 1.09 12.98 15.12
CA ARG A 56 0.53 13.99 14.20
C ARG A 56 1.05 13.81 12.76
N ALA A 57 2.33 13.52 12.60
CA ALA A 57 2.91 13.22 11.29
C ALA A 57 2.23 12.00 10.66
N LEU A 58 2.10 10.89 11.42
CA LEU A 58 1.44 9.68 10.95
C LEU A 58 -0.02 9.92 10.57
N ALA A 59 -0.76 10.67 11.38
CA ALA A 59 -2.15 11.02 11.08
C ALA A 59 -2.26 11.83 9.79
N LYS A 60 -1.35 12.79 9.56
CA LYS A 60 -1.27 13.57 8.33
C LYS A 60 -0.94 12.69 7.12
N ASP A 61 0.06 11.83 7.24
CA ASP A 61 0.49 10.94 6.14
C ASP A 61 -0.63 9.97 5.75
N ALA A 62 -1.31 9.39 6.75
CA ALA A 62 -2.46 8.51 6.51
C ALA A 62 -3.61 9.26 5.84
N ALA A 63 -3.93 10.48 6.29
CA ALA A 63 -4.95 11.31 5.66
C ALA A 63 -4.60 11.65 4.21
N LEU A 64 -3.35 12.03 3.93
CA LEU A 64 -2.89 12.32 2.58
C LEU A 64 -2.92 11.09 1.67
N ALA A 65 -2.55 9.91 2.18
CA ALA A 65 -2.67 8.65 1.46
C ALA A 65 -4.14 8.30 1.14
N ALA A 66 -5.04 8.53 2.10
CA ALA A 66 -6.47 8.35 1.90
C ALA A 66 -7.01 9.35 0.85
N PHE A 67 -6.59 10.62 0.89
CA PHE A 67 -7.01 11.62 -0.09
C PHE A 67 -6.45 11.35 -1.50
N ALA A 68 -5.23 10.84 -1.60
CA ALA A 68 -4.65 10.44 -2.88
C ALA A 68 -5.38 9.24 -3.51
N SER A 69 -5.89 8.31 -2.69
CA SER A 69 -6.66 7.16 -3.16
C SER A 69 -8.14 7.46 -3.38
N ALA A 70 -8.68 8.49 -2.71
CA ALA A 70 -10.05 8.94 -2.88
C ALA A 70 -10.24 9.62 -4.25
N LYS A 71 -10.83 8.88 -5.20
CA LYS A 71 -11.28 9.44 -6.48
C LYS A 71 -12.72 9.94 -6.33
N PRO A 72 -13.05 11.16 -6.81
CA PRO A 72 -14.44 11.59 -6.91
C PRO A 72 -15.26 10.61 -7.77
N GLY A 73 -16.44 10.22 -7.27
CA GLY A 73 -17.31 9.23 -7.92
C GLY A 73 -17.44 7.94 -7.13
N ARG A 74 -18.30 7.04 -7.60
CA ARG A 74 -18.47 5.73 -6.96
C ARG A 74 -17.21 4.89 -7.22
N PRO A 75 -16.56 4.32 -6.18
CA PRO A 75 -15.50 3.34 -6.41
C PRO A 75 -16.02 2.26 -7.35
N ALA A 76 -15.19 1.84 -8.31
CA ALA A 76 -15.55 0.76 -9.22
C ALA A 76 -16.02 -0.43 -8.38
N SER A 77 -17.21 -0.95 -8.66
CA SER A 77 -17.68 -2.17 -7.99
C SER A 77 -16.70 -3.30 -8.27
N ALA A 78 -16.65 -4.31 -7.39
CA ALA A 78 -15.87 -5.51 -7.65
C ALA A 78 -16.21 -6.11 -9.03
N GLU A 79 -17.50 -6.09 -9.39
CA GLU A 79 -18.00 -6.49 -10.72
C GLU A 79 -17.41 -5.65 -11.86
N ALA A 80 -17.27 -4.32 -11.69
CA ALA A 80 -16.69 -3.46 -12.72
C ALA A 80 -15.19 -3.71 -12.91
N VAL A 81 -14.47 -4.00 -11.84
CA VAL A 81 -13.06 -4.39 -11.90
C VAL A 81 -12.91 -5.75 -12.57
N GLU A 82 -13.75 -6.73 -12.18
CA GLU A 82 -13.76 -8.06 -12.79
C GLU A 82 -14.11 -8.00 -14.27
N LEU A 83 -15.10 -7.20 -14.66
CA LEU A 83 -15.48 -6.99 -16.05
C LEU A 83 -14.31 -6.41 -16.88
N GLU A 84 -13.55 -5.47 -16.32
CA GLU A 84 -12.38 -4.90 -17.00
C GLU A 84 -11.27 -5.93 -17.19
N LEU A 85 -11.00 -6.75 -16.16
CA LEU A 85 -10.02 -7.84 -16.25
C LEU A 85 -10.44 -8.88 -17.30
N LEU A 86 -11.73 -9.24 -17.35
CA LEU A 86 -12.26 -10.18 -18.34
C LEU A 86 -12.17 -9.60 -19.76
N ARG A 87 -12.40 -8.30 -19.94
CA ARG A 87 -12.23 -7.63 -21.24
C ARG A 87 -10.78 -7.65 -21.70
N ALA A 88 -9.84 -7.31 -20.81
CA ALA A 88 -8.41 -7.35 -21.12
C ALA A 88 -7.94 -8.77 -21.51
N GLU A 89 -8.42 -9.80 -20.81
CA GLU A 89 -8.11 -11.18 -21.17
C GLU A 89 -8.79 -11.59 -22.49
N ASN A 90 -10.03 -11.15 -22.73
CA ASN A 90 -10.71 -11.41 -24.00
C ASN A 90 -9.96 -10.81 -25.19
N ASP A 91 -9.43 -9.59 -25.05
CA ASP A 91 -8.62 -8.93 -26.08
C ASP A 91 -7.34 -9.70 -26.35
N ARG A 92 -6.61 -10.09 -25.29
CA ARG A 92 -5.39 -10.91 -25.40
C ARG A 92 -5.68 -12.24 -26.12
N LEU A 93 -6.72 -12.96 -25.70
CA LEU A 93 -7.10 -14.23 -26.31
C LEU A 93 -7.57 -14.05 -27.75
N SER A 94 -8.27 -12.96 -28.06
CA SER A 94 -8.70 -12.63 -29.41
C SER A 94 -7.51 -12.39 -30.34
N GLU A 95 -6.47 -11.69 -29.90
CA GLU A 95 -5.24 -11.53 -30.69
C GLU A 95 -4.52 -12.86 -30.92
N ALA A 96 -4.35 -13.68 -29.88
CA ALA A 96 -3.74 -15.00 -30.01
C ALA A 96 -4.52 -15.91 -31.00
N LEU A 97 -5.85 -15.86 -30.96
CA LEU A 97 -6.69 -16.61 -31.90
C LEU A 97 -6.54 -16.12 -33.35
N LYS A 98 -6.40 -14.81 -33.56
CA LYS A 98 -6.15 -14.25 -34.90
C LYS A 98 -4.81 -14.74 -35.46
N GLU A 99 -3.75 -14.73 -34.65
CA GLU A 99 -2.43 -15.24 -35.04
C GLU A 99 -2.50 -16.71 -35.46
N LEU A 100 -3.10 -17.57 -34.63
CA LEU A 100 -3.27 -19.00 -34.92
C LEU A 100 -4.13 -19.25 -36.17
N ALA A 101 -5.16 -18.43 -36.41
CA ALA A 101 -5.99 -18.55 -37.61
C ALA A 101 -5.21 -18.24 -38.90
N VAL A 102 -4.30 -17.27 -38.85
CA VAL A 102 -3.39 -16.96 -39.97
C VAL A 102 -2.45 -18.14 -40.22
N GLU A 103 -1.79 -18.65 -39.19
CA GLU A 103 -0.88 -19.81 -39.30
C GLU A 103 -1.58 -21.04 -39.87
N LEU A 104 -2.78 -21.36 -39.36
CA LEU A 104 -3.58 -22.48 -39.83
C LEU A 104 -3.97 -22.33 -41.30
N THR A 105 -4.32 -21.11 -41.72
CA THR A 105 -4.67 -20.82 -43.12
C THR A 105 -3.47 -21.04 -44.05
N LEU A 106 -2.29 -20.57 -43.65
CA LEU A 106 -1.05 -20.79 -44.39
C LEU A 106 -0.69 -22.28 -44.46
N HIS A 107 -0.78 -22.99 -43.33
CA HIS A 107 -0.50 -24.44 -43.27
C HIS A 107 -1.44 -25.22 -44.19
N ARG A 108 -2.75 -24.96 -44.10
CA ARG A 108 -3.75 -25.59 -44.97
C ARG A 108 -3.54 -25.25 -46.44
N GLY A 109 -3.10 -24.01 -46.74
CA GLY A 109 -2.72 -23.60 -48.09
C GLY A 109 -1.58 -24.44 -48.67
N ARG A 110 -0.51 -24.65 -47.89
CA ARG A 110 0.64 -25.49 -48.28
C ARG A 110 0.25 -26.95 -48.54
N GLN A 111 -0.61 -27.52 -47.70
CA GLN A 111 -1.08 -28.91 -47.87
C GLN A 111 -1.91 -29.07 -49.16
N ARG A 112 -2.78 -28.10 -49.48
CA ARG A 112 -3.60 -28.14 -50.69
C ARG A 112 -2.78 -27.98 -51.97
N SER A 113 -1.71 -27.19 -51.96
CA SER A 113 -0.89 -26.96 -53.15
C SER A 113 0.05 -28.13 -53.49
N GLY A 114 -0.06 -29.28 -52.79
CA GLY A 114 0.74 -30.48 -53.06
C GLY A 114 2.24 -30.26 -52.92
N PHE A 115 2.66 -29.27 -52.11
CA PHE A 115 4.07 -28.92 -51.93
C PHE A 115 4.80 -30.04 -51.19
N SER A 116 5.29 -31.02 -51.95
CA SER A 116 6.27 -32.00 -51.51
C SER A 116 7.65 -31.37 -51.73
N ALA A 117 8.35 -31.04 -50.65
CA ALA A 117 9.79 -30.78 -50.71
C ALA A 117 10.46 -32.12 -51.08
N ARG A 118 10.46 -32.49 -52.36
CA ARG A 118 11.21 -33.64 -52.85
C ARG A 118 12.70 -33.31 -52.68
N SER A 119 13.39 -34.14 -51.90
CA SER A 119 14.85 -34.16 -51.84
C SER A 119 15.45 -34.15 -53.25
N PRO A 120 16.55 -33.40 -53.48
CA PRO A 120 17.28 -33.51 -54.72
C PRO A 120 17.82 -34.94 -54.80
N ARG A 121 17.42 -35.67 -55.86
CA ARG A 121 18.03 -36.96 -56.17
C ARG A 121 19.46 -36.71 -56.64
N ALA A 122 20.40 -37.38 -55.97
CA ALA A 122 21.80 -37.49 -56.34
C ALA A 122 21.98 -38.22 -57.69
#